data_AF-A0A2N4SPU1-F1
#
_entry.id   AF-A0A2N4SPU1-F1
#
_cell.length_a   1.000
_cell.length_b   1.000
_cell.length_c   1.000
_cell.angle_alpha   90.00
_cell.angle_beta   90.00
_cell.angle_gamma   90.00
#
_symmetry.space_group_name_H-M   'P 1'
#
loop_
_entity.id
_entity.type
_entity.pdbx_description
1 polymer ?
#
loop_
_entity_poly.entity_id
_entity_poly.type
_entity_poly.pdbx_seq_one_letter_code
_entity_poly.pdbx_strand_id
1 'polypeptide(L)'
;MQLLQRALSVQSQARWADALDISDATLSQAKKRGRLSPTIAGSIAKQLGENPTEWIAIAAIEAEPESPAKKALMRALNVAKL
;
A
#
# COMPACT_ATOMS: atom_id res chain seq x y z
N MET A 1 1.27 5.42 1.29
CA MET A 1 0.14 6.01 0.51
C MET A 1 0.32 6.08 -1.01
N GLN A 2 1.54 6.20 -1.54
CA GLN A 2 1.79 6.42 -2.97
C GLN A 2 1.18 5.34 -3.88
N LEU A 3 1.29 4.06 -3.49
CA LEU A 3 0.65 2.97 -4.25
C LEU A 3 -0.85 3.14 -4.40
N LEU A 4 -1.55 3.52 -3.31
CA LEU A 4 -2.99 3.74 -3.36
C LEU A 4 -3.35 4.95 -4.23
N GLN A 5 -2.57 6.03 -4.17
CA GLN A 5 -2.80 7.20 -5.03
C GLN A 5 -2.63 6.84 -6.51
N ARG A 6 -1.56 6.10 -6.86
CA ARG A 6 -1.34 5.60 -8.21
C ARG A 6 -2.43 4.64 -8.66
N ALA A 7 -2.89 3.75 -7.79
CA ALA A 7 -4.02 2.89 -8.09
C ALA A 7 -5.26 3.73 -8.47
N LEU A 8 -5.56 4.77 -7.68
CA LEU A 8 -6.71 5.64 -7.90
C LEU A 8 -6.60 6.54 -9.13
N SER A 9 -5.40 6.75 -9.68
CA SER A 9 -5.25 7.41 -10.99
C SER A 9 -5.53 6.49 -12.18
N VAL A 10 -5.46 5.16 -11.98
CA VAL A 10 -5.74 4.16 -13.03
C VAL A 10 -7.23 3.83 -13.12
N GLN A 11 -7.89 3.64 -11.98
CA GLN A 11 -9.33 3.37 -11.92
C GLN A 11 -9.94 3.83 -10.59
N SER A 12 -11.26 3.91 -10.55
CA SER A 12 -11.99 4.36 -9.36
C SER A 12 -11.81 3.42 -8.17
N GLN A 13 -12.03 3.94 -6.97
CA GLN A 13 -11.99 3.15 -5.73
C GLN A 13 -12.96 1.96 -5.78
N ALA A 14 -14.19 2.18 -6.27
CA ALA A 14 -15.19 1.12 -6.43
C ALA A 14 -14.68 0.00 -7.33
N ARG A 15 -14.06 0.33 -8.48
CA ARG A 15 -13.47 -0.70 -9.36
C ARG A 15 -12.34 -1.48 -8.70
N TRP A 16 -11.52 -0.82 -7.88
CA TRP A 16 -10.51 -1.53 -7.08
C TRP A 16 -11.13 -2.42 -6.01
N ALA A 17 -12.19 -1.95 -5.34
CA ALA A 17 -12.90 -2.74 -4.35
C ALA A 17 -13.49 -4.02 -4.98
N ASP A 18 -14.15 -3.88 -6.14
CA ASP A 18 -14.69 -4.98 -6.93
C ASP A 18 -13.57 -5.93 -7.41
N ALA A 19 -12.48 -5.39 -7.98
CA ALA A 19 -11.38 -6.18 -8.51
C ALA A 19 -10.57 -6.93 -7.43
N LEU A 20 -10.68 -6.51 -6.17
CA LEU A 20 -10.01 -7.11 -5.03
C LEU A 20 -10.95 -7.94 -4.15
N ASP A 21 -12.24 -8.01 -4.50
CA ASP A 21 -13.29 -8.65 -3.70
C ASP A 21 -13.31 -8.16 -2.24
N ILE A 22 -13.26 -6.84 -2.06
CA ILE A 22 -13.34 -6.17 -0.75
C ILE A 22 -14.40 -5.09 -0.75
N SER A 23 -14.85 -4.70 0.45
CA SER A 23 -15.74 -3.54 0.57
C SER A 23 -15.04 -2.23 0.22
N ASP A 24 -15.77 -1.29 -0.37
CA ASP A 24 -15.29 0.08 -0.60
C ASP A 24 -14.87 0.77 0.72
N ALA A 25 -15.57 0.44 1.82
CA ALA A 25 -15.22 0.90 3.16
C ALA A 25 -13.80 0.47 3.58
N THR A 26 -13.31 -0.69 3.14
CA THR A 26 -11.95 -1.15 3.43
C THR A 26 -10.90 -0.19 2.85
N LEU A 27 -11.08 0.26 1.60
CA LEU A 27 -10.19 1.24 0.96
C LEU A 27 -10.34 2.63 1.58
N SER A 28 -11.56 3.03 1.94
CA SER A 28 -11.83 4.28 2.66
C SER A 28 -11.12 4.32 4.02
N GLN A 29 -11.13 3.22 4.77
CA GLN A 29 -10.43 3.10 6.04
C GLN A 29 -8.91 3.10 5.88
N ALA A 30 -8.39 2.50 4.80
CA ALA A 30 -6.97 2.56 4.48
C ALA A 30 -6.51 4.01 4.19
N LYS A 31 -7.30 4.78 3.43
CA LYS A 31 -7.07 6.23 3.23
C LYS A 31 -7.04 6.98 4.55
N LYS A 32 -8.05 6.77 5.39
CA LYS A 32 -8.14 7.42 6.71
C LYS A 32 -6.95 7.11 7.61
N ARG A 33 -6.43 5.88 7.55
CA ARG A 33 -5.25 5.43 8.31
C ARG A 33 -3.93 5.88 7.68
N GLY A 34 -3.93 6.39 6.45
CA GLY A 34 -2.72 6.77 5.73
C GLY A 34 -1.82 5.60 5.33
N ARG A 35 -2.34 4.35 5.32
CA ARG A 35 -1.57 3.16 4.94
C ARG A 35 -2.47 2.03 4.44
N LEU A 36 -1.91 1.19 3.56
CA LEU A 36 -2.54 -0.06 3.13
C LEU A 36 -2.17 -1.20 4.09
N SER A 37 -2.99 -2.26 4.12
CA SER A 37 -2.53 -3.53 4.67
C SER A 37 -1.57 -4.21 3.67
N PRO A 38 -0.67 -5.10 4.13
CA PRO A 38 0.23 -5.82 3.24
C PRO A 38 -0.50 -6.58 2.13
N THR A 39 -1.61 -7.25 2.46
CA THR A 39 -2.43 -7.97 1.49
C THR A 39 -2.99 -7.06 0.40
N ILE A 40 -3.57 -5.91 0.76
CA ILE A 40 -4.14 -4.97 -0.22
C ILE A 40 -3.02 -4.34 -1.07
N ALA A 41 -1.88 -4.00 -0.46
CA ALA A 41 -0.74 -3.45 -1.18
C ALA A 41 -0.20 -4.44 -2.23
N GLY A 42 0.02 -5.70 -1.85
CA GLY A 42 0.47 -6.74 -2.77
C GLY A 42 -0.50 -6.97 -3.93
N SER A 43 -1.80 -7.02 -3.64
CA SER A 43 -2.81 -7.24 -4.68
C SER A 43 -2.92 -6.06 -5.66
N ILE A 44 -2.88 -4.82 -5.17
CA ILE A 44 -2.85 -3.63 -6.03
C ILE A 44 -1.57 -3.61 -6.87
N ALA A 45 -0.40 -3.84 -6.25
CA ALA A 45 0.88 -3.85 -6.95
C ALA A 45 0.89 -4.88 -8.09
N LYS A 46 0.41 -6.10 -7.83
CA LYS A 46 0.27 -7.15 -8.83
C LYS A 46 -0.57 -6.70 -10.03
N GLN A 47 -1.71 -6.06 -9.79
CA GLN A 47 -2.58 -5.58 -10.88
C GLN A 47 -1.99 -4.38 -11.63
N LEU A 48 -1.16 -3.56 -10.97
CA LEU A 48 -0.46 -2.44 -11.60
C LEU A 48 0.82 -2.87 -12.35
N GLY A 49 1.19 -4.15 -12.32
CA GLY A 49 2.44 -4.64 -12.91
C GLY A 49 3.70 -4.27 -12.11
N GLU A 50 3.54 -3.90 -10.85
CA GLU A 50 4.62 -3.59 -9.91
C GLU A 50 5.06 -4.84 -9.13
N ASN A 51 6.19 -4.76 -8.42
CA ASN A 51 6.67 -5.85 -7.58
C ASN A 51 5.80 -6.03 -6.30
N PRO A 52 5.00 -7.10 -6.17
CA PRO A 52 4.12 -7.26 -5.01
C PRO A 52 4.89 -7.44 -3.70
N THR A 53 6.03 -8.13 -3.73
CA THR A 53 6.85 -8.42 -2.55
C THR A 53 7.37 -7.14 -1.92
N GLU A 54 7.82 -6.19 -2.75
CA GLU A 54 8.30 -4.89 -2.32
C GLU A 54 7.19 -4.08 -1.63
N TRP A 55 6.02 -4.01 -2.26
CA TRP A 55 4.89 -3.26 -1.71
C TRP A 55 4.29 -3.89 -0.45
N ILE A 56 4.32 -5.22 -0.34
CA ILE A 56 3.99 -5.96 0.89
C ILE A 56 4.95 -5.55 2.01
N ALA A 57 6.26 -5.53 1.75
CA ALA A 57 7.27 -5.17 2.73
C ALA A 57 7.12 -3.71 3.19
N ILE A 58 6.91 -2.78 2.26
CA ILE A 58 6.66 -1.36 2.57
C ILE A 58 5.44 -1.21 3.47
N ALA A 59 4.30 -1.81 3.10
CA ALA A 59 3.07 -1.71 3.86
C ALA A 59 3.19 -2.35 5.27
N ALA A 60 3.96 -3.44 5.39
CA ALA A 60 4.25 -4.06 6.69
C ALA A 60 5.07 -3.11 7.58
N ILE A 61 6.09 -2.44 7.04
CA ILE A 61 6.92 -1.52 7.81
C ILE A 61 6.17 -0.23 8.15
N GLU A 62 5.35 0.30 7.23
CA GLU A 62 4.46 1.44 7.50
C GLU A 62 3.53 1.17 8.69
N ALA A 63 3.16 -0.09 8.92
CA ALA A 63 2.28 -0.51 10.02
C ALA A 63 2.93 -0.46 11.41
N GLU A 64 4.25 -0.56 11.46
CA GLU A 64 5.00 -0.65 12.72
C GLU A 64 5.03 0.70 13.46
N PRO A 65 5.13 0.68 14.81
CA PRO A 65 5.36 1.89 15.58
C PRO A 65 6.62 2.65 15.15
N GLU A 66 6.60 3.97 15.31
CA GLU A 66 7.77 4.79 15.03
C GLU A 66 8.95 4.41 15.93
N SER A 67 10.07 4.06 15.29
CA SER A 67 11.30 3.68 15.99
C SER A 67 12.53 3.98 15.13
N PRO A 68 13.73 4.08 15.73
CA PRO A 68 14.97 4.16 14.95
C PRO A 68 15.16 2.97 14.01
N ALA A 69 14.77 1.76 14.44
CA ALA A 69 14.84 0.55 13.63
C ALA A 69 13.94 0.63 12.38
N LYS A 70 12.69 1.09 12.53
CA LYS A 70 11.78 1.36 11.40
C LYS A 70 12.39 2.33 10.41
N LYS A 71 12.95 3.44 10.89
CA LYS A 71 13.59 4.45 10.03
C LYS A 71 14.81 3.89 9.29
N ALA A 72 15.64 3.09 9.95
CA ALA A 72 16.78 2.44 9.34
C ALA A 72 16.34 1.45 8.25
N LEU A 73 15.31 0.64 8.52
CA LEU A 73 14.80 -0.35 7.57
C LEU A 73 14.12 0.31 6.35
N MET A 74 13.34 1.37 6.55
CA MET A 74 12.76 2.17 5.46
C MET A 74 13.83 2.77 4.54
N ARG A 75 14.98 3.20 5.10
CA ARG A 75 16.12 3.69 4.30
C ARG A 75 16.80 2.56 3.53
N ALA A 76 17.00 1.40 4.17
CA ALA A 76 17.64 0.24 3.54
C ALA A 76 16.84 -0.27 2.33
N LEU A 77 15.51 -0.22 2.41
CA LEU A 77 14.61 -0.58 1.31
C LEU A 77 14.46 0.52 0.25
N ASN A 78 15.23 1.62 0.34
CA ASN A 78 15.22 2.74 -0.61
C ASN A 78 13.82 3.37 -0.84
N VAL A 79 12.89 3.18 0.10
CA VAL A 79 11.51 3.72 0.06
C VAL A 79 11.51 5.24 0.14
N ALA A 80 12.63 5.85 0.53
CA ALA A 80 12.84 7.29 0.58
C ALA A 80 12.99 7.99 -0.79
N LYS A 81 12.88 7.25 -1.91
CA LYS A 81 12.99 7.79 -3.28
C LYS A 81 11.73 7.66 -4.15
N LEU A 82 10.59 7.25 -3.58
CA LEU A 82 9.29 7.35 -4.25
C LEU A 82 8.54 8.59 -3.77
#